data_AF-A0A6A9QRV1-F1
#
_entry.id   AF-A0A6A9QRV1-F1
#
_cell.length_a   1.000
_cell.length_b   1.000
_cell.length_c   1.000
_cell.angle_alpha   90.00
_cell.angle_beta   90.00
_cell.angle_gamma   90.00
#
_symmetry.space_group_name_H-M   'P 1'
#
loop_
_entity.id
_entity.type
_entity.pdbx_description
1 polymer ?
#
loop_
_entity_poly.entity_id
_entity_poly.type
_entity_poly.pdbx_seq_one_letter_code
_entity_poly.pdbx_strand_id
1 'polypeptide(L)'
;MRLILVGFLVIFLGFILVIAGSLTSAPSAGVGGVVLIGPIPIFFGEGPSSYAGDFVVLGIVLTIIAVAFFLLNVLLLRSFRRSM
;
A
#
# COMPACT_ATOMS: atom_id res chain seq x y z
N MET A 1 4.83 27.64 13.50
CA MET A 1 4.30 26.70 14.50
C MET A 1 2.79 26.49 14.40
N ARG A 2 1.95 27.55 14.36
CA ARG A 2 0.48 27.40 14.31
C ARG A 2 -0.07 26.58 13.13
N LEU A 3 0.45 26.78 11.90
CA LEU A 3 0.03 25.99 10.73
C LEU A 3 0.35 24.50 10.85
N ILE A 4 1.50 24.15 11.44
CA ILE A 4 1.91 22.75 11.64
C ILE A 4 0.93 22.05 12.59
N LEU A 5 0.49 22.74 13.64
CA LEU A 5 -0.45 22.21 14.62
C LEU A 5 -1.84 21.99 14.00
N VAL A 6 -2.30 22.91 13.14
CA VAL A 6 -3.55 22.74 12.38
C VAL A 6 -3.43 21.56 11.39
N GLY A 7 -2.33 21.46 10.65
CA GLY A 7 -2.10 20.33 9.74
C GLY A 7 -2.07 18.99 10.47
N PHE A 8 -1.40 18.92 11.62
CA PHE A 8 -1.38 17.74 12.48
C PHE A 8 -2.80 17.37 12.95
N LEU A 9 -3.59 18.35 13.39
CA LEU A 9 -4.96 18.13 13.85
C LEU A 9 -5.85 17.60 12.71
N VAL A 10 -5.72 18.12 11.49
CA VAL A 10 -6.47 17.62 10.32
C VAL A 10 -6.13 16.18 9.99
N ILE A 11 -4.83 15.83 9.97
CA ILE A 11 -4.39 14.43 9.74
C ILE A 11 -4.95 13.52 10.83
N PHE A 12 -4.86 13.94 12.09
CA PHE A 12 -5.33 13.17 13.23
C PHE A 12 -6.85 12.95 13.18
N LEU A 13 -7.62 13.98 12.82
CA LEU A 13 -9.07 13.86 12.61
C LEU A 13 -9.40 12.87 11.48
N GLY A 14 -8.64 12.91 10.39
CA GLY A 14 -8.79 11.97 9.27
C GLY A 14 -8.61 10.52 9.70
N PHE A 15 -7.56 10.24 10.49
CA PHE A 15 -7.34 8.89 11.05
C PHE A 15 -8.48 8.43 11.94
N ILE A 16 -8.98 9.29 12.83
CA ILE A 16 -10.12 8.96 13.71
C ILE A 16 -11.36 8.62 12.88
N LEU A 17 -11.65 9.39 11.84
CA LEU A 17 -12.80 9.14 10.96
C LEU A 17 -12.69 7.78 10.26
N VAL A 18 -11.51 7.44 9.74
CA VAL A 18 -11.26 6.15 9.07
C VAL A 18 -11.48 4.99 10.04
N ILE A 19 -10.96 5.10 11.27
CA ILE A 19 -11.14 4.08 12.30
C ILE A 19 -12.62 3.95 12.68
N ALA A 20 -13.32 5.06 12.94
CA ALA A 20 -14.74 5.03 13.27
C ALA A 20 -15.59 4.41 12.14
N GLY A 21 -15.30 4.73 10.88
CA GLY A 21 -15.93 4.08 9.72
C GLY A 21 -15.68 2.58 9.65
N SER A 22 -14.46 2.15 9.99
CA SER A 22 -14.12 0.71 10.00
C SER A 22 -14.86 -0.08 11.09
N LEU A 23 -15.10 0.53 12.25
CA LEU A 23 -15.79 -0.13 13.38
C LEU A 23 -17.32 -0.22 13.22
N THR A 24 -17.91 0.66 12.40
CA THR A 24 -19.36 0.70 12.14
C THR A 24 -19.78 -0.16 10.95
N SER A 25 -18.80 -0.70 10.21
CA SER A 25 -19.05 -1.66 9.12
C SER A 25 -19.37 -3.03 9.69
N ALA A 26 -20.49 -3.64 9.28
CA ALA A 26 -21.02 -4.88 9.84
C ALA A 26 -20.04 -6.07 9.79
N PRO A 27 -20.17 -7.09 10.67
CA PRO A 27 -19.14 -8.13 10.90
C PRO A 27 -18.92 -9.11 9.73
N SER A 28 -19.71 -9.01 8.66
CA SER A 28 -19.60 -9.86 7.47
C SER A 28 -18.61 -9.33 6.44
N ALA A 29 -17.88 -8.25 6.75
CA ALA A 29 -16.78 -7.78 5.92
C ALA A 29 -15.60 -8.72 6.10
N GLY A 30 -15.44 -9.67 5.17
CA GLY A 30 -14.21 -10.44 5.09
C GLY A 30 -13.01 -9.51 4.98
N VAL A 31 -11.92 -9.86 5.67
CA VAL A 31 -10.64 -9.15 5.61
C VAL A 31 -9.75 -9.81 4.55
N GLY A 32 -9.44 -9.06 3.50
CA GLY A 32 -8.48 -9.42 2.46
C GLY A 32 -7.29 -8.45 2.42
N GLY A 33 -6.13 -8.93 1.98
CA GLY A 33 -4.91 -8.14 1.91
C GLY A 33 -3.93 -8.60 0.83
N VAL A 34 -2.95 -7.74 0.55
CA VAL A 34 -1.84 -8.02 -0.36
C VAL A 34 -0.52 -7.79 0.38
N VAL A 35 0.35 -8.79 0.38
CA VAL A 35 1.73 -8.70 0.91
C VAL A 35 2.70 -8.91 -0.24
N LEU A 36 3.72 -8.07 -0.33
CA LEU A 36 4.79 -8.21 -1.32
C LEU A 36 5.96 -9.00 -0.70
N ILE A 37 6.32 -10.14 -1.29
CA ILE A 37 7.59 -10.83 -1.00
C ILE A 37 8.53 -10.58 -2.17
N GLY A 38 9.43 -9.61 -2.01
CA GLY A 38 10.15 -9.05 -3.14
C GLY A 38 9.18 -8.42 -4.15
N PRO A 39 9.37 -8.59 -5.47
CA PRO A 39 8.45 -8.08 -6.48
C PRO A 39 7.21 -8.97 -6.68
N ILE A 40 7.01 -10.01 -5.89
CA ILE A 40 5.91 -10.98 -6.08
C ILE A 40 4.76 -10.63 -5.11
N PRO A 41 3.56 -10.27 -5.61
CA PRO A 41 2.41 -10.02 -4.77
C PRO A 41 1.75 -11.33 -4.30
N ILE A 42 1.39 -11.40 -3.03
CA ILE A 42 0.63 -12.50 -2.42
C ILE A 42 -0.69 -11.94 -1.93
N PHE A 43 -1.79 -12.43 -2.50
CA PHE A 43 -3.16 -12.10 -2.10
C PHE A 43 -3.64 -13.10 -1.06
N PHE A 44 -4.25 -12.63 0.02
CA PHE A 44 -4.79 -13.49 1.07
C PHE A 44 -6.06 -12.91 1.68
N GLY A 45 -6.78 -13.76 2.41
CA GLY A 45 -8.04 -13.41 3.05
C GLY A 45 -9.25 -13.57 2.13
N GLU A 46 -10.42 -13.37 2.71
CA GLU A 46 -11.72 -13.40 2.03
C GLU A 46 -12.35 -12.02 2.19
N GLY A 47 -13.02 -11.49 1.17
CA GLY A 47 -13.63 -10.17 1.21
C GLY A 47 -14.81 -10.12 0.24
N PRO A 48 -15.63 -9.06 0.25
CA PRO A 48 -16.75 -8.97 -0.67
C PRO A 48 -16.25 -9.09 -2.11
N SER A 49 -16.83 -10.00 -2.89
CA SER A 49 -16.40 -10.32 -4.26
C SER A 49 -16.40 -9.09 -5.18
N SER A 50 -17.21 -8.08 -4.86
CA SER A 50 -17.25 -6.78 -5.54
C SER A 50 -15.91 -6.03 -5.50
N TYR A 51 -15.10 -6.19 -4.45
CA TYR A 51 -13.81 -5.49 -4.31
C TYR A 51 -12.62 -6.34 -4.77
N ALA A 52 -12.83 -7.60 -5.17
CA ALA A 52 -11.75 -8.49 -5.59
C ALA A 52 -10.95 -7.91 -6.79
N GLY A 53 -11.64 -7.23 -7.71
CA GLY A 53 -11.01 -6.53 -8.84
C GLY A 53 -10.06 -5.41 -8.37
N ASP A 54 -10.49 -4.63 -7.38
CA ASP A 54 -9.70 -3.50 -6.85
C ASP A 54 -8.41 -3.98 -6.20
N PHE A 55 -8.46 -5.09 -5.45
CA PHE A 55 -7.26 -5.71 -4.86
C PHE A 55 -6.29 -6.19 -5.93
N VAL A 56 -6.78 -6.80 -7.01
CA VAL A 56 -5.93 -7.23 -8.13
C VAL A 56 -5.25 -6.03 -8.80
N VAL A 57 -5.99 -4.96 -9.07
CA VAL A 57 -5.43 -3.72 -9.65
C VAL A 57 -4.36 -3.15 -8.72
N LEU A 58 -4.64 -3.05 -7.43
CA LEU A 58 -3.69 -2.57 -6.43
C LEU A 58 -2.42 -3.45 -6.40
N GLY A 59 -2.57 -4.78 -6.43
CA GLY A 59 -1.44 -5.71 -6.47
C GLY A 59 -0.57 -5.57 -7.73
N ILE A 60 -1.20 -5.36 -8.90
CA ILE A 60 -0.48 -5.10 -10.16
C ILE A 60 0.31 -3.79 -10.06
N VAL A 61 -0.32 -2.72 -9.59
CA VAL A 61 0.34 -1.41 -9.44
C VAL A 61 1.53 -1.52 -8.49
N LEU A 62 1.35 -2.15 -7.34
CA LEU A 62 2.42 -2.37 -6.37
C LEU A 62 3.57 -3.22 -6.95
N THR A 63 3.25 -4.22 -7.76
CA THR A 63 4.24 -5.07 -8.44
C THR A 63 5.08 -4.27 -9.43
N ILE A 64 4.44 -3.43 -10.26
CA ILE A 64 5.14 -2.58 -11.21
C ILE A 64 6.11 -1.65 -10.47
N ILE A 65 5.66 -1.05 -9.38
CA ILE A 65 6.49 -0.18 -8.54
C ILE A 65 7.67 -0.96 -7.94
N ALA A 66 7.43 -2.14 -7.39
CA ALA A 66 8.47 -2.98 -6.80
C ALA A 66 9.51 -3.44 -7.84
N VAL A 67 9.07 -3.85 -9.04
CA VAL A 67 9.95 -4.22 -10.16
C VAL A 67 10.76 -3.02 -10.63
N ALA A 68 10.14 -1.84 -10.76
CA ALA A 68 10.85 -0.62 -11.15
C ALA A 68 11.96 -0.28 -10.15
N PHE A 69 11.68 -0.34 -8.84
CA PHE A 69 12.70 -0.12 -7.81
C PHE A 69 13.79 -1.20 -7.83
N PHE A 70 13.42 -2.47 -8.02
CA PHE A 70 14.38 -3.56 -8.14
C PHE A 70 15.32 -3.36 -9.33
N LEU A 71 14.79 -3.05 -10.51
CA LEU A 71 15.59 -2.77 -11.71
C LEU A 71 16.45 -1.52 -11.53
N LEU A 72 15.90 -0.45 -10.97
CA LEU A 72 16.66 0.76 -10.65
C LEU A 72 17.85 0.44 -9.75
N ASN A 73 17.64 -0.34 -8.68
CA ASN A 73 18.72 -0.75 -7.78
C ASN A 73 19.79 -1.58 -8.51
N VAL A 74 19.38 -2.55 -9.32
CA VAL A 74 20.31 -3.38 -10.12
C VAL A 74 21.11 -2.52 -11.12
N LEU A 75 20.46 -1.57 -11.78
CA LEU A 75 21.12 -0.67 -12.74
C LEU A 75 22.09 0.28 -12.04
N LEU A 76 21.72 0.84 -10.88
CA LEU A 76 22.59 1.68 -10.06
C LEU A 76 23.83 0.91 -9.59
N LEU A 77 23.64 -0.31 -9.07
CA LEU A 77 24.76 -1.18 -8.66
C LEU A 77 25.69 -1.52 -9.83
N ARG A 78 25.13 -1.77 -11.02
CA ARG A 78 25.92 -2.01 -12.25
C ARG A 78 26.68 -0.77 -12.69
N SER A 79 26.09 0.42 -12.58
CA SER A 79 26.76 1.68 -12.92
C SER A 79 27.95 1.94 -12.01
N PHE A 80 27.80 1.70 -10.71
CA PHE A 80 28.87 1.90 -9.72
C PHE A 80 30.08 0.97 -9.99
N ARG A 81 29.82 -0.30 -10.34
CA ARG A 81 30.87 -1.28 -10.65
C ARG A 81 31.67 -0.96 -11.93
N ARG A 82 31.16 -0.11 -12.83
CA ARG A 82 31.88 0.29 -14.06
C ARG A 82 32.82 1.48 -13.87
N SER A 83 32.72 2.18 -12.73
CA SER A 83 33.50 3.38 -12.41
C SER A 83 34.73 3.09 -11.54
N MET A 84 35.01 1.81 -11.25
CA MET A 84 36.10 1.32 -10.39
C MET A 84 36.91 0.28 -11.17
#